data_AF-A0A656GCG7-F1
#
_entry.id   AF-A0A656GCG7-F1
#
_cell.length_a   1.000
_cell.length_b   1.000
_cell.length_c   1.000
_cell.angle_alpha   90.00
_cell.angle_beta   90.00
_cell.angle_gamma   90.00
#
_symmetry.space_group_name_H-M   'P 1'
#
loop_
_entity.id
_entity.type
_entity.pdbx_description
1 polymer ?
#
loop_
_entity_poly.entity_id
_entity_poly.type
_entity_poly.pdbx_seq_one_letter_code
_entity_poly.pdbx_strand_id
1 'polypeptide(L)'
;MKQATASDGRVPGLTQLPCFMTKPENRTYMYVYDDYDQKIIEDRVKQFRDQTRRYLAGELSEEEFRPLRLQNGLYVQRFAPMLRVAVPYGQLTSRQARMMAKIARDYDKGYAHISTRQNVQFNWPALEDVPDILAELATVQMHA
;
A
#
# COMPACT_ATOMS: atom_id res chain seq x y z
N MET A 1 69.17 -8.57 41.54
CA MET A 1 67.79 -8.35 41.03
C MET A 1 67.70 -9.03 39.68
N LYS A 2 66.74 -9.94 39.54
CA LYS A 2 66.71 -11.01 38.52
C LYS A 2 66.13 -10.53 37.18
N GLN A 3 66.74 -11.01 36.10
CA GLN A 3 66.15 -11.10 34.76
C GLN A 3 65.02 -12.14 34.74
N ALA A 4 63.94 -11.91 33.99
CA ALA A 4 62.89 -12.88 33.65
C ALA A 4 62.32 -12.48 32.27
N THR A 5 62.79 -13.06 31.15
CA THR A 5 62.31 -14.29 30.46
C THR A 5 60.84 -14.29 30.07
N ALA A 6 60.62 -14.39 28.76
CA ALA A 6 59.34 -14.54 28.08
C ALA A 6 58.61 -15.84 28.46
N SER A 7 57.30 -15.76 28.64
CA SER A 7 56.40 -16.92 28.66
C SER A 7 54.97 -16.54 28.25
N ASP A 8 54.57 -17.01 27.07
CA ASP A 8 53.27 -17.60 26.74
C ASP A 8 52.00 -16.95 27.34
N GLY A 9 51.49 -15.92 26.66
CA GLY A 9 50.17 -15.33 26.91
C GLY A 9 49.08 -15.98 26.06
N ARG A 10 48.82 -17.28 26.26
CA ARG A 10 47.62 -17.95 25.75
C ARG A 10 46.38 -17.29 26.35
N VAL A 11 45.57 -16.64 25.51
CA VAL A 11 44.23 -16.15 25.85
C VAL A 11 43.33 -17.31 26.28
N PRO A 12 42.87 -17.38 27.54
CA PRO A 12 41.97 -18.44 27.98
C PRO A 12 40.52 -17.99 27.81
N GLY A 13 39.72 -18.79 27.08
CA GLY A 13 38.26 -18.82 27.28
C GLY A 13 37.42 -17.90 26.40
N LEU A 14 37.47 -18.07 25.08
CA LEU A 14 36.28 -17.82 24.24
C LEU A 14 35.40 -19.07 24.28
N THR A 15 34.76 -19.30 25.42
CA THR A 15 33.65 -20.25 25.52
C THR A 15 32.52 -19.66 24.68
N GLN A 16 32.09 -20.39 23.66
CA GLN A 16 30.94 -20.07 22.82
C GLN A 16 29.77 -19.65 23.71
N LEU A 17 29.48 -18.35 23.74
CA LEU A 17 28.17 -17.87 24.15
C LEU A 17 27.17 -18.53 23.20
N PRO A 18 26.13 -19.21 23.70
CA PRO A 18 25.06 -19.65 22.81
C PRO A 18 24.54 -18.38 22.14
N CYS A 19 24.63 -18.36 20.81
CA CYS A 19 23.87 -17.43 19.99
C CYS A 19 22.40 -17.72 20.35
N PHE A 20 21.89 -17.01 21.35
CA PHE A 20 20.47 -16.84 21.55
C PHE A 20 19.99 -16.18 20.26
N MET A 21 19.58 -17.02 19.31
CA MET A 21 18.63 -16.64 18.29
C MET A 21 17.40 -16.16 19.06
N THR A 22 17.39 -14.87 19.39
CA THR A 22 16.16 -14.17 19.68
C THR A 22 15.29 -14.46 18.46
N LYS A 23 14.13 -15.11 18.69
CA LYS A 23 13.09 -15.19 17.66
C LYS A 23 12.99 -13.81 17.02
N PRO A 24 12.84 -13.70 15.69
CA PRO A 24 12.47 -12.41 15.13
C PRO A 24 11.11 -12.07 15.74
N GLU A 25 11.10 -11.27 16.80
CA GLU A 25 9.90 -10.57 17.21
C GLU A 25 9.44 -9.85 15.96
N ASN A 26 8.24 -10.22 15.52
CA ASN A 26 7.60 -9.71 14.32
C ASN A 26 7.33 -8.22 14.53
N ARG A 27 8.37 -7.41 14.37
CA ARG A 27 8.38 -5.96 14.53
C ARG A 27 7.80 -5.41 13.23
N THR A 28 6.50 -5.61 13.06
CA THR A 28 5.75 -4.94 12.00
C THR A 28 5.74 -3.46 12.34
N TYR A 29 6.71 -2.72 11.83
CA TYR A 29 6.74 -1.25 11.89
C TYR A 29 5.69 -0.58 10.98
N MET A 30 4.81 -1.38 10.39
CA MET A 30 3.75 -0.96 9.49
C MET A 30 2.44 -0.90 10.27
N TYR A 31 1.61 0.12 10.04
CA TYR A 31 0.24 0.13 10.56
C TYR A 31 -0.49 -1.11 10.03
N VAL A 32 -0.86 -2.01 10.95
CA VAL A 32 -1.65 -3.19 10.62
C VAL A 32 -3.11 -2.80 10.82
N TYR A 33 -3.88 -2.84 9.75
CA TYR A 33 -5.32 -2.63 9.83
C TYR A 33 -5.93 -3.70 10.74
N ASP A 34 -6.76 -3.26 11.69
CA ASP A 34 -7.58 -4.17 12.46
C ASP A 34 -8.79 -4.65 11.63
N ASP A 35 -9.55 -5.60 12.18
CA ASP A 35 -10.73 -6.15 11.49
C ASP A 35 -11.81 -5.08 11.23
N TYR A 36 -11.84 -4.03 12.04
CA TYR A 36 -12.79 -2.93 11.93
C TYR A 36 -12.39 -1.97 10.78
N ASP A 37 -11.12 -1.60 10.69
CA ASP A 37 -10.55 -0.79 9.62
C ASP A 37 -10.72 -1.50 8.27
N GLN A 38 -10.49 -2.82 8.22
CA GLN A 38 -10.71 -3.63 7.02
C GLN A 38 -12.18 -3.58 6.59
N LYS A 39 -13.10 -3.75 7.53
CA LYS A 39 -14.54 -3.70 7.25
C LYS A 39 -14.98 -2.32 6.75
N ILE A 40 -14.41 -1.24 7.28
CA ILE A 40 -14.66 0.12 6.81
C ILE A 40 -14.25 0.27 5.34
N ILE A 41 -13.08 -0.23 4.95
CA ILE A 41 -12.63 -0.14 3.55
C ILE A 41 -13.58 -0.93 2.65
N GLU A 42 -13.93 -2.15 3.04
CA GLU A 42 -14.83 -2.99 2.25
C GLU A 42 -16.21 -2.37 2.07
N ASP A 43 -16.77 -1.79 3.12
CA ASP A 43 -18.07 -1.13 3.04
C ASP A 43 -18.02 0.16 2.21
N ARG A 44 -16.92 0.91 2.25
CA ARG A 44 -16.68 2.05 1.34
C ARG A 44 -16.62 1.61 -0.12
N VAL A 45 -15.90 0.51 -0.41
CA VAL A 45 -15.83 -0.04 -1.76
C VAL A 45 -17.20 -0.45 -2.27
N LYS A 46 -18.00 -1.14 -1.44
CA LYS A 46 -19.39 -1.51 -1.80
C LYS A 46 -20.26 -0.29 -2.06
N GLN A 47 -20.17 0.72 -1.20
CA GLN A 47 -20.92 1.98 -1.34
C GLN A 47 -20.55 2.68 -2.66
N PHE A 48 -19.26 2.80 -2.96
CA PHE A 48 -18.79 3.44 -4.19
C PHE A 48 -19.15 2.64 -5.46
N ARG A 49 -19.16 1.30 -5.37
CA ARG A 49 -19.62 0.44 -6.46
C ARG A 49 -21.10 0.67 -6.78
N ASP A 50 -21.96 0.78 -5.77
CA ASP A 50 -23.38 1.08 -5.97
C ASP A 50 -23.58 2.48 -6.56
N GLN A 51 -22.86 3.49 -6.05
CA GLN A 51 -22.91 4.86 -6.57
C GLN A 51 -22.48 4.94 -8.03
N THR A 52 -21.39 4.26 -8.39
CA THR A 52 -20.91 4.19 -9.77
C THR A 52 -21.92 3.48 -10.68
N ARG A 53 -22.54 2.38 -10.23
CA ARG A 53 -23.62 1.71 -10.97
C ARG A 53 -24.80 2.64 -11.25
N ARG A 54 -25.25 3.39 -10.23
CA ARG A 54 -26.36 4.35 -10.36
C ARG A 54 -26.03 5.51 -11.29
N TYR A 55 -24.78 5.98 -11.27
CA TYR A 55 -24.29 6.97 -12.23
C TYR A 55 -24.32 6.43 -13.67
N LEU A 56 -23.82 5.22 -13.89
CA LEU A 56 -23.85 4.58 -15.23
C LEU A 56 -25.28 4.29 -15.70
N ALA A 57 -26.21 4.02 -14.78
CA ALA A 57 -27.64 3.86 -15.07
C ALA A 57 -28.38 5.20 -15.35
N GLY A 58 -27.72 6.35 -15.13
CA GLY A 58 -28.33 7.67 -15.28
C GLY A 58 -29.26 8.07 -14.12
N GLU A 59 -29.29 7.29 -13.04
CA GLU A 59 -30.08 7.58 -11.82
C GLU A 59 -29.42 8.64 -10.92
N LEU A 60 -28.13 8.91 -11.14
CA LEU A 60 -27.34 9.88 -10.40
C LEU A 60 -26.76 10.92 -11.36
N SER A 61 -26.98 12.20 -11.07
CA SER A 61 -26.45 13.28 -11.91
C SER A 61 -24.92 13.41 -11.77
N GLU A 62 -24.26 14.01 -12.77
CA GLU A 62 -22.81 14.28 -12.68
C GLU A 62 -22.47 15.21 -11.50
N GLU A 63 -23.38 16.14 -11.16
CA GLU A 63 -23.16 17.07 -10.07
C GLU A 63 -23.13 16.38 -8.70
N GLU A 64 -23.99 15.39 -8.51
CA GLU A 64 -24.05 14.55 -7.30
C GLU A 64 -22.93 13.52 -7.27
N PHE A 65 -22.49 13.01 -8.42
CA PHE A 65 -21.39 12.05 -8.51
C PHE A 65 -20.01 12.70 -8.29
N ARG A 66 -19.86 13.98 -8.66
CA ARG A 66 -18.61 14.75 -8.52
C ARG A 66 -18.00 14.74 -7.11
N PRO A 67 -18.72 15.00 -6.00
CA PRO A 67 -18.15 14.88 -4.66
C PRO A 67 -17.78 13.43 -4.29
N LEU A 68 -18.57 12.45 -4.73
CA LEU A 68 -18.35 11.03 -4.42
C LEU A 68 -17.05 10.49 -5.04
N ARG A 69 -16.79 10.83 -6.32
CA ARG A 69 -15.53 10.47 -6.97
C ARG A 69 -14.31 11.14 -6.32
N LEU A 70 -14.44 12.40 -5.92
CA LEU A 70 -13.34 13.17 -5.32
C LEU A 70 -12.93 12.61 -3.97
N GLN A 71 -13.89 12.11 -3.20
CA GLN A 71 -13.63 11.43 -1.91
C GLN A 71 -12.87 10.12 -2.08
N ASN A 72 -12.99 9.45 -3.22
CA ASN A 72 -12.31 8.18 -3.54
C ASN A 72 -11.06 8.38 -4.42
N GLY A 73 -10.51 9.59 -4.45
CA GLY A 73 -9.27 9.89 -5.19
C GLY A 73 -9.40 9.86 -6.72
N LEU A 74 -10.62 9.87 -7.26
CA LEU A 74 -10.89 9.81 -8.71
C LEU A 74 -11.15 11.20 -9.29
N TYR A 75 -10.23 11.64 -10.15
CA TYR A 75 -10.28 12.92 -10.85
C TYR A 75 -10.57 12.70 -12.33
N VAL A 76 -11.79 12.96 -12.77
CA VAL A 76 -12.10 12.96 -14.21
C VAL A 76 -11.56 14.24 -14.83
N GLN A 77 -10.46 14.12 -15.59
CA GLN A 77 -10.00 15.20 -16.46
C GLN A 77 -10.73 15.14 -17.81
N ARG A 78 -10.51 16.17 -18.64
CA ARG A 78 -11.19 16.35 -19.93
C ARG A 78 -10.98 15.18 -20.92
N PHE A 79 -9.90 14.42 -20.78
CA PHE A 79 -9.54 13.34 -21.71
C PHE A 79 -9.40 11.96 -21.04
N ALA A 80 -9.13 11.90 -19.73
CA ALA A 80 -9.01 10.64 -19.02
C ALA A 80 -9.24 10.82 -17.51
N PRO A 81 -9.83 9.83 -16.83
CA PRO A 81 -9.88 9.78 -15.38
C PRO A 81 -8.51 9.44 -14.78
N MET A 82 -8.14 10.15 -13.72
CA MET A 82 -6.93 9.91 -12.93
C MET A 82 -7.34 9.35 -11.57
N LEU A 83 -6.87 8.15 -11.25
CA LEU A 83 -7.02 7.55 -9.91
C LEU A 83 -5.75 7.80 -9.11
N ARG A 84 -5.87 8.46 -7.96
CA ARG A 84 -4.79 8.62 -7.00
C ARG A 84 -4.96 7.65 -5.85
N VAL A 85 -3.92 6.89 -5.56
CA VAL A 85 -3.84 5.98 -4.42
C VAL A 85 -2.96 6.58 -3.34
N ALA A 86 -3.48 6.69 -2.13
CA ALA A 86 -2.75 7.25 -0.99
C ALA A 86 -1.76 6.23 -0.45
N VAL A 87 -0.50 6.63 -0.29
CA VAL A 87 0.55 5.80 0.32
C VAL A 87 1.05 6.52 1.58
N PRO A 88 0.65 6.07 2.78
CA PRO A 88 1.05 6.73 4.01
C PRO A 88 2.56 6.66 4.20
N TYR A 89 3.19 7.81 4.45
CA TYR A 89 4.64 7.96 4.66
C TYR A 89 5.53 7.42 3.52
N GLY A 90 4.95 7.14 2.34
CA GLY A 90 5.67 6.48 1.25
C GLY A 90 6.12 5.05 1.57
N GLN A 91 5.58 4.44 2.64
CA GLN A 91 5.94 3.08 3.04
C GLN A 91 5.08 2.06 2.29
N LEU A 92 5.75 1.13 1.60
CA LEU A 92 5.10 0.09 0.81
C LEU A 92 5.70 -1.27 1.15
N THR A 93 4.84 -2.22 1.42
CA THR A 93 5.25 -3.63 1.47
C THR A 93 5.45 -4.17 0.04
N SER A 94 6.26 -5.23 -0.10
CA SER A 94 6.43 -5.89 -1.39
C SER A 94 5.11 -6.44 -1.96
N ARG A 95 4.17 -6.81 -1.08
CA ARG A 95 2.81 -7.23 -1.46
C ARG A 95 2.01 -6.07 -2.07
N GLN A 96 2.00 -4.91 -1.42
CA GLN A 96 1.34 -3.69 -1.92
C GLN A 96 1.94 -3.22 -3.25
N ALA A 97 3.28 -3.22 -3.37
CA ALA A 97 3.95 -2.87 -4.61
C ALA A 97 3.58 -3.81 -5.78
N ARG A 98 3.51 -5.13 -5.53
CA ARG A 98 3.06 -6.10 -6.54
C ARG A 98 1.61 -5.89 -6.94
N MET A 99 0.73 -5.54 -5.99
CA MET A 99 -0.67 -5.24 -6.28
C MET A 99 -0.80 -4.00 -7.16
N MET A 100 -0.09 -2.91 -6.85
CA MET A 100 -0.07 -1.72 -7.71
C MET A 100 0.47 -2.03 -9.10
N ALA A 101 1.49 -2.88 -9.21
CA ALA A 101 2.01 -3.31 -10.51
C ALA A 101 1.01 -4.18 -11.30
N LYS A 102 0.18 -4.98 -10.62
CA LYS A 102 -0.94 -5.71 -11.25
C LYS A 102 -1.96 -4.72 -11.79
N ILE A 103 -2.42 -3.80 -10.95
CA ILE A 103 -3.39 -2.76 -11.34
C ILE A 103 -2.86 -1.95 -12.53
N ALA A 104 -1.57 -1.59 -12.50
CA ALA A 104 -0.92 -0.86 -13.57
C ALA A 104 -0.87 -1.62 -14.91
N ARG A 105 -0.95 -2.96 -14.92
CA ARG A 105 -0.95 -3.77 -16.15
C ARG A 105 -2.35 -4.09 -16.65
N ASP A 106 -3.27 -4.31 -15.72
CA ASP A 106 -4.62 -4.74 -16.03
C ASP A 106 -5.50 -3.54 -16.40
N TYR A 107 -5.32 -2.40 -15.72
CA TYR A 107 -6.19 -1.22 -15.84
C TYR A 107 -5.47 0.05 -16.32
N ASP A 108 -4.16 0.16 -16.14
CA ASP A 108 -3.35 1.23 -16.73
C ASP A 108 -2.48 0.65 -17.85
N LYS A 109 -1.90 1.47 -18.73
CA LYS A 109 -1.15 0.99 -19.92
C LYS A 109 0.23 0.42 -19.57
N GLY A 110 0.40 -0.15 -18.38
CA GLY A 110 1.68 -0.59 -17.82
C GLY A 110 2.42 0.49 -17.04
N TYR A 111 1.79 1.65 -16.76
CA TYR A 111 2.45 2.79 -16.13
C TYR A 111 1.84 3.13 -14.77
N ALA A 112 2.69 3.60 -13.86
CA ALA A 112 2.28 4.13 -12.57
C ALA A 112 3.15 5.34 -12.25
N HIS A 113 2.53 6.46 -11.89
CA HIS A 113 3.25 7.70 -11.62
C HIS A 113 3.36 7.93 -10.11
N ILE A 114 4.59 8.00 -9.61
CA ILE A 114 4.84 8.38 -8.22
C ILE A 114 4.89 9.91 -8.14
N SER A 115 4.03 10.47 -7.30
CA SER A 115 3.98 11.92 -7.05
C SER A 115 5.08 12.36 -6.09
N THR A 116 5.33 13.67 -6.03
CA THR A 116 6.22 14.28 -5.02
C THR A 116 5.72 14.10 -3.58
N ARG A 117 4.43 13.76 -3.40
CA ARG A 117 3.83 13.39 -2.11
C ARG A 117 3.87 11.89 -1.84
N GLN A 118 4.69 11.14 -2.58
CA GLN A 118 4.86 9.69 -2.46
C GLN A 118 3.60 8.85 -2.76
N ASN A 119 2.50 9.48 -3.17
CA ASN A 119 1.30 8.80 -3.65
C ASN A 119 1.50 8.26 -5.07
N VAL A 120 0.75 7.21 -5.42
CA VAL A 120 0.75 6.61 -6.75
C VAL A 120 -0.46 7.11 -7.55
N GLN A 121 -0.27 7.36 -8.84
CA GLN A 121 -1.28 7.88 -9.74
C GLN A 121 -1.37 7.02 -11.00
N PHE A 122 -2.59 6.63 -11.35
CA PHE A 122 -2.97 5.98 -12.60
C PHE A 122 -3.77 6.96 -13.44
N ASN A 123 -3.56 6.97 -14.75
CA ASN A 123 -4.10 8.02 -15.65
C ASN A 123 -5.11 7.48 -16.66
N TRP A 124 -5.20 6.16 -16.83
CA TRP A 124 -6.06 5.53 -17.84
C TRP A 124 -7.12 4.53 -17.33
N PRO A 125 -7.47 4.42 -16.03
CA PRO A 125 -8.49 3.46 -15.61
C PRO A 125 -9.87 3.82 -16.15
N ALA A 126 -10.62 2.88 -16.73
CA ALA A 126 -12.01 3.17 -17.11
C ALA A 126 -12.85 3.46 -15.85
N LEU A 127 -13.84 4.36 -15.95
CA LEU A 127 -14.68 4.74 -14.80
C LEU A 127 -15.41 3.54 -14.19
N GLU A 128 -15.85 2.61 -15.05
CA GLU A 128 -16.52 1.37 -14.68
C GLU A 128 -15.63 0.41 -13.89
N ASP A 129 -14.32 0.45 -14.12
CA ASP A 129 -13.34 -0.43 -13.47
C ASP A 129 -12.85 0.11 -12.12
N VAL A 130 -13.02 1.41 -11.85
CA VAL A 130 -12.51 2.03 -10.60
C VAL A 130 -12.99 1.31 -9.34
N PRO A 131 -14.28 0.93 -9.19
CA PRO A 131 -14.73 0.17 -8.02
C PRO A 131 -14.01 -1.17 -7.85
N ASP A 132 -13.68 -1.85 -8.93
CA ASP A 132 -12.95 -3.12 -8.89
C ASP A 132 -11.47 -2.90 -8.54
N ILE A 133 -10.84 -1.83 -9.04
CA ILE A 133 -9.49 -1.42 -8.62
C ILE A 133 -9.44 -1.14 -7.12
N LEU A 134 -10.42 -0.40 -6.58
CA LEU A 134 -10.50 -0.11 -5.15
C LEU A 134 -10.73 -1.39 -4.32
N ALA A 135 -11.49 -2.36 -4.84
CA ALA A 135 -11.66 -3.67 -4.21
C ALA A 135 -10.34 -4.46 -4.16
N GLU A 136 -9.55 -4.45 -5.24
CA GLU A 136 -8.23 -5.09 -5.25
C GLU A 136 -7.27 -4.44 -4.26
N LEU A 137 -7.26 -3.11 -4.17
CA LEU A 137 -6.45 -2.36 -3.20
C LEU A 137 -6.86 -2.67 -1.74
N ALA A 138 -8.15 -2.87 -1.49
CA ALA A 138 -8.64 -3.26 -0.16
C ALA A 138 -8.05 -4.60 0.32
N THR A 139 -7.74 -5.53 -0.58
CA THR A 139 -7.12 -6.82 -0.22
C THR A 139 -5.69 -6.68 0.33
N VAL A 140 -5.02 -5.58 0.00
CA VAL A 140 -3.67 -5.25 0.48
C VAL A 140 -3.69 -4.11 1.49
N GLN A 141 -4.85 -3.84 2.09
CA GLN A 141 -5.04 -2.82 3.12
C GLN A 141 -4.62 -1.43 2.62
N MET A 142 -5.00 -1.11 1.38
CA MET A 142 -4.77 0.20 0.77
C MET A 142 -6.08 0.84 0.37
N HIS A 143 -6.10 2.18 0.40
CA HIS A 143 -7.24 3.00 -0.01
C HIS A 143 -6.77 4.21 -0.83
N ALA A 144 -7.70 4.81 -1.57
CA ALA A 144 -7.49 5.99 -2.41
C ALA A 144 -7.99 7.26 -1.73
#